data_AF-A0A971UG02-F1
#
_entry.id   AF-A0A971UG02-F1
#
_cell.length_a   1.000
_cell.length_b   1.000
_cell.length_c   1.000
_cell.angle_alpha   90.00
_cell.angle_beta   90.00
_cell.angle_gamma   90.00
#
_symmetry.space_group_name_H-M   'P 1'
#
loop_
_entity.id
_entity.type
_entity.pdbx_description
1 polymer ?
#
loop_
_entity_poly.entity_id
_entity_poly.type
_entity_poly.pdbx_seq_one_letter_code
_entity_poly.pdbx_strand_id
1 'polypeptide(L)'
;MTDDELIFEHWQAMAELQVRFIEALAAYKVEAAKAELVSAVAAGEWEVARMKADVVQELEASLKRLTRLRGMTGRRVARLERHARDVAKIRDGEHLAPSQLALVWGAYTVFERLAPPAVLAEIIATPLHANSRLGSSYADPRRPRGTCPDPPPNVDNVHALIGWLKRRGYVPRRGTDAYRQVSGAVASIAGVAQSEIQALQEALRQMEAGTYDTWQPVAIAALPDSVDVKKIIKLGTK
;
A
#
# COMPACT_ATOMS: atom_id res chain seq x y z
N MET A 1 20.72 11.53 0.77
CA MET A 1 19.30 11.66 0.45
C MET A 1 19.14 12.87 -0.44
N THR A 2 18.99 12.65 -1.73
CA THR A 2 18.44 13.65 -2.63
C THR A 2 16.95 13.81 -2.33
N ASP A 3 16.37 14.99 -2.57
CA ASP A 3 14.93 15.23 -2.32
C ASP A 3 14.00 14.31 -3.15
N ASP A 4 14.55 13.58 -4.12
CA ASP A 4 13.88 12.62 -5.00
C ASP A 4 13.48 11.30 -4.32
N GLU A 5 13.96 10.99 -3.12
CA GLU A 5 13.68 9.71 -2.43
C GLU A 5 12.26 9.66 -1.78
N LEU A 6 11.56 10.80 -1.68
CA LEU A 6 10.22 10.91 -1.05
C LEU A 6 9.07 11.03 -2.08
N ILE A 7 9.24 10.44 -3.26
CA ILE A 7 8.24 10.51 -4.34
C ILE A 7 7.15 9.46 -4.13
N PHE A 8 5.99 9.91 -3.66
CA PHE A 8 4.78 9.09 -3.54
C PHE A 8 3.93 9.04 -4.83
N GLU A 9 4.38 9.65 -5.93
CA GLU A 9 3.63 9.71 -7.21
C GLU A 9 3.33 8.31 -7.77
N HIS A 10 4.23 7.35 -7.55
CA HIS A 10 4.05 5.95 -7.94
C HIS A 10 2.83 5.29 -7.28
N TRP A 11 2.37 5.76 -6.11
CA TRP A 11 1.20 5.19 -5.45
C TRP A 11 -0.09 5.40 -6.22
N GLN A 12 -0.22 6.52 -6.93
CA GLN A 12 -1.35 6.75 -7.83
C GLN A 12 -1.32 5.75 -8.99
N ALA A 13 -0.18 5.67 -9.69
CA ALA A 13 -0.01 4.76 -10.82
C ALA A 13 -0.25 3.30 -10.40
N MET A 14 0.26 2.90 -9.23
CA MET A 14 0.00 1.59 -8.64
C MET A 14 -1.51 1.39 -8.40
N ALA A 15 -2.20 2.35 -7.79
CA ALA A 15 -3.63 2.23 -7.49
C ALA A 15 -4.50 2.10 -8.75
N GLU A 16 -4.14 2.78 -9.84
CA GLU A 16 -4.79 2.64 -11.15
C GLU A 16 -4.50 1.26 -11.76
N LEU A 17 -3.25 0.81 -11.68
CA LEU A 17 -2.82 -0.47 -12.20
C LEU A 17 -3.44 -1.66 -11.46
N GLN A 18 -3.61 -1.56 -10.13
CA GLN A 18 -4.30 -2.56 -9.31
C GLN A 18 -5.72 -2.83 -9.83
N VAL A 19 -6.41 -1.81 -10.31
CA VAL A 19 -7.79 -1.97 -10.83
C VAL A 19 -7.77 -2.68 -12.17
N ARG A 20 -6.86 -2.30 -13.05
CA ARG A 20 -6.64 -3.02 -14.32
C ARG A 20 -6.30 -4.48 -14.07
N PHE A 21 -5.40 -4.74 -13.13
CA PHE A 21 -5.03 -6.10 -12.73
C PHE A 21 -6.22 -6.89 -12.21
N ILE A 22 -7.04 -6.33 -11.31
CA ILE A 22 -8.22 -7.01 -10.78
C ILE A 22 -9.24 -7.30 -11.89
N GLU A 23 -9.48 -6.36 -12.81
CA GLU A 23 -10.36 -6.54 -13.95
C GLU A 23 -9.85 -7.68 -14.86
N ALA A 24 -8.54 -7.67 -15.17
CA ALA A 24 -7.90 -8.69 -16.00
C ALA A 24 -7.90 -10.07 -15.32
N LEU A 25 -7.54 -10.14 -14.04
CA LEU A 25 -7.55 -11.36 -13.26
C LEU A 25 -8.95 -11.97 -13.22
N ALA A 26 -9.97 -11.16 -12.95
CA ALA A 26 -11.35 -11.63 -12.89
C ALA A 26 -11.82 -12.22 -14.23
N ALA A 27 -11.52 -11.55 -15.35
CA ALA A 27 -11.81 -12.07 -16.68
C ALA A 27 -11.05 -13.38 -16.95
N TYR A 28 -9.77 -13.41 -16.62
CA TYR A 28 -8.92 -14.60 -16.80
C TYR A 28 -9.40 -15.79 -15.97
N LYS A 29 -9.81 -15.57 -14.71
CA LYS A 29 -10.42 -16.61 -13.85
C LYS A 29 -11.72 -17.16 -14.43
N VAL A 30 -12.57 -16.30 -14.99
CA VAL A 30 -13.84 -16.73 -15.62
C VAL A 30 -13.55 -17.65 -16.79
N GLU A 31 -12.61 -17.30 -17.67
CA GLU A 31 -12.27 -18.11 -18.83
C GLU A 31 -11.61 -19.44 -18.43
N ALA A 32 -10.70 -19.43 -17.44
CA ALA A 32 -10.13 -20.66 -16.89
C ALA A 32 -11.21 -21.58 -16.29
N ALA A 33 -12.13 -21.03 -15.48
CA ALA A 33 -13.22 -21.79 -14.88
C ALA A 33 -14.20 -22.36 -15.93
N LYS A 34 -14.46 -21.63 -17.02
CA LYS A 34 -15.26 -22.12 -18.15
C LYS A 34 -14.58 -23.28 -18.88
N ALA A 35 -13.27 -23.17 -19.13
CA ALA A 35 -12.50 -24.24 -19.76
C ALA A 35 -12.51 -25.51 -18.89
N GLU A 36 -12.35 -25.35 -17.58
CA GLU A 36 -12.45 -26.45 -16.61
C GLU A 36 -13.85 -27.08 -16.55
N LEU A 37 -14.90 -26.26 -16.67
CA LEU A 37 -16.29 -26.73 -16.75
C LEU A 37 -16.52 -27.57 -18.01
N VAL A 38 -16.12 -27.05 -19.17
CA VAL A 38 -16.25 -27.77 -20.46
C VAL A 38 -15.51 -29.10 -20.40
N SER A 39 -14.32 -29.12 -19.79
CA SER A 39 -13.54 -30.34 -19.60
C SER A 39 -14.25 -31.36 -18.70
N ALA A 40 -14.86 -30.93 -17.60
CA ALA A 40 -15.63 -31.82 -16.71
C ALA A 40 -16.89 -32.37 -17.39
N VAL A 41 -17.59 -31.55 -18.19
CA VAL A 41 -18.73 -32.00 -18.99
C VAL A 41 -18.29 -33.03 -20.04
N ALA A 42 -17.18 -32.79 -20.73
CA ALA A 42 -16.63 -33.73 -21.70
C ALA A 42 -16.17 -35.06 -21.07
N ALA A 43 -15.68 -35.01 -19.83
CA ALA A 43 -15.31 -36.19 -19.04
C ALA A 43 -16.52 -36.93 -18.43
N GLY A 44 -17.73 -36.38 -18.51
CA GLY A 44 -18.94 -36.97 -17.91
C GLY A 44 -19.07 -36.80 -16.40
N GLU A 45 -18.27 -35.91 -15.78
CA GLU A 45 -18.27 -35.65 -14.34
C GLU A 45 -19.36 -34.64 -13.95
N TRP A 46 -20.62 -35.04 -13.96
CA TRP A 46 -21.77 -34.14 -13.80
C TRP A 46 -21.79 -33.35 -12.48
N GLU A 47 -21.41 -33.97 -11.36
CA GLU A 47 -21.36 -33.28 -10.06
C GLU A 47 -20.24 -32.22 -10.03
N VAL A 48 -19.07 -32.54 -10.58
CA VAL A 48 -17.94 -31.62 -10.70
C VAL A 48 -18.29 -30.47 -11.65
N ALA A 49 -18.93 -30.77 -12.78
CA ALA A 49 -19.41 -29.77 -13.72
C ALA A 49 -20.41 -28.80 -13.06
N ARG A 50 -21.35 -29.31 -12.25
CA ARG A 50 -22.30 -28.45 -11.53
C ARG A 50 -21.59 -27.50 -10.56
N MET A 51 -20.65 -28.02 -9.76
CA MET A 51 -19.86 -27.18 -8.85
C MET A 51 -19.06 -26.10 -9.61
N LYS A 52 -18.44 -26.47 -10.73
CA LYS A 52 -17.69 -25.52 -11.58
C LYS A 52 -18.60 -24.47 -12.21
N ALA A 53 -19.82 -24.83 -12.61
CA ALA A 53 -20.80 -23.89 -13.14
C ALA A 53 -21.21 -22.84 -12.10
N ASP A 54 -21.40 -23.22 -10.84
CA ASP A 54 -21.70 -22.29 -9.75
C ASP A 54 -20.54 -21.30 -9.52
N VAL A 55 -19.29 -21.78 -9.58
CA VAL A 55 -18.08 -20.94 -9.49
C VAL A 55 -18.01 -19.94 -10.65
N VAL A 56 -18.27 -20.39 -11.89
CA VAL A 56 -18.31 -19.50 -13.07
C VAL A 56 -19.35 -18.39 -12.87
N GLN A 57 -20.57 -18.73 -12.45
CA GLN A 57 -21.63 -17.75 -12.22
C GLN A 57 -21.25 -16.73 -11.15
N GLU A 58 -20.64 -17.17 -10.05
CA GLU A 58 -20.22 -16.25 -8.98
C GLU A 58 -19.11 -15.29 -9.47
N LEU A 59 -18.13 -15.80 -10.22
CA LEU A 59 -17.05 -14.99 -10.79
C LEU A 59 -17.57 -13.98 -11.81
N GLU A 60 -18.48 -14.37 -12.71
CA GLU A 60 -19.11 -13.47 -13.67
C GLU A 60 -19.93 -12.38 -12.98
N ALA A 61 -20.68 -12.74 -11.93
CA ALA A 61 -21.44 -11.79 -11.14
C ALA A 61 -20.52 -10.79 -10.42
N SER A 62 -19.38 -11.24 -9.87
CA SER A 62 -18.38 -10.37 -9.25
C SER A 62 -17.68 -9.47 -10.27
N LEU A 63 -17.32 -9.96 -11.45
CA LEU A 63 -16.75 -9.16 -12.54
C LEU A 63 -17.71 -8.05 -12.99
N LYS A 64 -19.00 -8.36 -13.13
CA LYS A 64 -20.03 -7.37 -13.49
C LYS A 64 -20.22 -6.29 -12.40
N ARG A 65 -19.96 -6.61 -11.14
CA ARG A 65 -19.98 -5.62 -10.04
C ARG A 65 -18.70 -4.79 -10.00
N LEU A 66 -17.54 -5.37 -10.31
CA LEU A 66 -16.27 -4.63 -10.38
C LEU A 66 -16.27 -3.52 -11.43
N THR A 67 -16.82 -3.77 -12.61
CA THR A 67 -16.92 -2.76 -13.68
C THR A 67 -17.72 -1.52 -13.24
N ARG A 68 -18.66 -1.67 -12.29
CA ARG A 68 -19.39 -0.56 -11.65
C ARG A 68 -18.59 0.14 -10.54
N LEU A 69 -17.64 -0.55 -9.90
CA LEU A 69 -16.77 0.00 -8.86
C LEU A 69 -15.68 0.95 -9.39
N ARG A 70 -15.49 1.03 -10.71
CA ARG A 70 -14.53 1.93 -11.37
C ARG A 70 -14.67 3.41 -10.95
N GLY A 71 -15.89 3.87 -10.68
CA GLY A 71 -16.14 5.22 -10.16
C GLY A 71 -15.68 5.44 -8.70
N MET A 72 -15.77 4.41 -7.85
CA MET A 72 -15.24 4.46 -6.48
C MET A 72 -13.70 4.44 -6.48
N THR A 73 -13.11 3.72 -7.44
CA THR A 73 -11.66 3.72 -7.66
C THR A 73 -11.11 5.11 -7.94
N GLY A 74 -11.77 5.91 -8.79
CA GLY A 74 -11.33 7.29 -9.06
C GLY A 74 -11.25 8.15 -7.79
N ARG A 75 -12.21 8.00 -6.87
CA ARG A 75 -12.18 8.68 -5.56
C ARG A 75 -11.05 8.18 -4.66
N ARG A 76 -10.74 6.87 -4.69
CA ARG A 76 -9.61 6.29 -3.95
C ARG A 76 -8.28 6.82 -4.49
N VAL A 77 -8.10 6.84 -5.80
CA VAL A 77 -6.90 7.37 -6.47
C VAL A 77 -6.67 8.84 -6.11
N ALA A 78 -7.68 9.70 -6.29
CA ALA A 78 -7.58 11.11 -5.94
C ALA A 78 -7.29 11.36 -4.44
N ARG A 79 -7.77 10.46 -3.56
CA ARG A 79 -7.47 10.52 -2.13
C ARG A 79 -6.01 10.14 -1.85
N LEU A 80 -5.49 9.11 -2.49
CA LEU A 80 -4.08 8.70 -2.37
C LEU A 80 -3.14 9.80 -2.87
N GLU A 81 -3.47 10.43 -3.99
CA GLU A 81 -2.72 11.56 -4.53
C GLU A 81 -2.65 12.74 -3.55
N ARG A 82 -3.76 13.05 -2.87
CA ARG A 82 -3.79 14.07 -1.82
C ARG A 82 -2.89 13.68 -0.64
N HIS A 83 -3.00 12.45 -0.17
CA HIS A 83 -2.14 11.96 0.92
C HIS A 83 -0.67 11.94 0.52
N ALA A 84 -0.34 11.58 -0.72
CA ALA A 84 1.02 11.61 -1.26
C ALA A 84 1.61 13.03 -1.15
N ARG A 85 0.85 14.04 -1.56
CA ARG A 85 1.26 15.45 -1.42
C ARG A 85 1.40 15.89 0.04
N ASP A 86 0.54 15.40 0.92
CA ASP A 86 0.57 15.76 2.34
C ASP A 86 1.75 15.09 3.07
N VAL A 87 2.02 13.81 2.84
CA VAL A 87 3.15 13.11 3.48
C VAL A 87 4.49 13.63 2.98
N ALA A 88 4.60 14.02 1.71
CA ALA A 88 5.83 14.57 1.14
C ALA A 88 6.29 15.86 1.85
N LYS A 89 5.38 16.62 2.46
CA LYS A 89 5.71 17.82 3.25
C LYS A 89 6.50 17.51 4.52
N ILE A 90 6.67 16.25 4.91
CA ILE A 90 7.59 15.88 6.00
C ILE A 90 9.02 16.41 5.75
N ARG A 91 9.40 16.60 4.48
CA ARG A 91 10.68 17.19 4.07
C ARG A 91 10.87 18.63 4.54
N ASP A 92 9.78 19.35 4.78
CA ASP A 92 9.81 20.75 5.23
C ASP A 92 10.27 20.83 6.70
N GLY A 93 10.23 19.72 7.43
CA GLY A 93 10.73 19.60 8.80
C GLY A 93 10.14 20.67 9.71
N GLU A 94 11.01 21.43 10.39
CA GLU A 94 10.64 22.51 11.30
C GLU A 94 9.90 23.68 10.64
N HIS A 95 9.94 23.81 9.31
CA HIS A 95 9.24 24.88 8.58
C HIS A 95 7.79 24.55 8.26
N LEU A 96 7.34 23.34 8.60
CA LEU A 96 5.97 22.92 8.39
C LEU A 96 4.99 23.81 9.17
N ALA A 97 3.89 24.23 8.55
CA ALA A 97 2.87 25.00 9.28
C ALA A 97 2.13 24.11 10.29
N PRO A 98 1.71 24.65 11.47
CA PRO A 98 0.93 23.90 12.46
C PRO A 98 -0.32 23.21 11.90
N SER A 99 -0.98 23.86 10.94
CA SER A 99 -2.18 23.35 10.27
C SER A 99 -1.91 22.14 9.37
N GLN A 100 -0.68 21.98 8.87
CA GLN A 100 -0.28 20.90 7.97
C GLN A 100 0.18 19.65 8.73
N LEU A 101 0.61 19.80 9.99
CA LEU A 101 1.17 18.73 10.81
C LEU A 101 0.24 17.52 10.95
N ALA A 102 -1.06 17.77 11.18
CA ALA A 102 -2.05 16.70 11.27
C ALA A 102 -2.26 15.99 9.92
N LEU A 103 -2.15 16.72 8.81
CA LEU A 103 -2.30 16.17 7.46
C LEU A 103 -1.13 15.26 7.11
N VAL A 104 0.10 15.69 7.40
CA VAL A 104 1.33 14.89 7.19
C VAL A 104 1.24 13.55 7.93
N TRP A 105 0.98 13.60 9.25
CA TRP A 105 0.93 12.38 10.06
C TRP A 105 -0.28 11.51 9.76
N GLY A 106 -1.41 12.12 9.38
CA GLY A 106 -2.58 11.41 8.87
C GLY A 106 -2.25 10.66 7.58
N ALA A 107 -1.61 11.33 6.62
CA ALA A 107 -1.19 10.74 5.35
C ALA A 107 -0.14 9.63 5.53
N TYR A 108 0.87 9.84 6.39
CA TYR A 108 1.83 8.80 6.74
C TYR A 108 1.13 7.55 7.27
N THR A 109 0.15 7.70 8.17
CA THR A 109 -0.61 6.56 8.73
C THR A 109 -1.38 5.79 7.65
N VAL A 110 -1.85 6.48 6.60
CA VAL A 110 -2.50 5.81 5.47
C VAL A 110 -1.51 4.93 4.73
N PHE A 111 -0.33 5.45 4.37
CA PHE A 111 0.68 4.66 3.65
C PHE A 111 1.31 3.57 4.50
N GLU A 112 1.56 3.83 5.79
CA GLU A 112 2.02 2.84 6.77
C GLU A 112 1.09 1.62 6.83
N ARG A 113 -0.24 1.82 6.76
CA ARG A 113 -1.22 0.73 6.74
C ARG A 113 -1.29 -0.03 5.41
N LEU A 114 -0.84 0.60 4.33
CA LEU A 114 -0.81 0.00 3.00
C LEU A 114 0.53 -0.69 2.72
N ALA A 115 1.58 -0.38 3.48
CA ALA A 115 2.89 -0.96 3.33
C ALA A 115 2.90 -2.48 3.66
N PRO A 116 3.64 -3.29 2.90
CA PRO A 116 3.83 -4.70 3.20
C PRO A 116 4.45 -4.90 4.60
N PRO A 117 4.11 -5.99 5.32
CA PRO A 117 4.71 -6.30 6.61
C PRO A 117 6.24 -6.39 6.58
N ALA A 118 6.82 -6.86 5.47
CA ALA A 118 8.28 -6.95 5.29
C ALA A 118 8.95 -5.57 5.36
N VAL A 119 8.41 -4.57 4.66
CA VAL A 119 8.93 -3.20 4.68
C VAL A 119 8.80 -2.57 6.06
N LEU A 120 7.67 -2.82 6.75
CA LEU A 120 7.50 -2.37 8.13
C LEU A 120 8.49 -3.04 9.08
N ALA A 121 8.79 -4.33 8.87
CA ALA A 121 9.76 -5.06 9.67
C ALA A 121 11.18 -4.50 9.51
N GLU A 122 11.58 -4.09 8.31
CA GLU A 122 12.86 -3.41 8.07
C GLU A 122 12.96 -2.07 8.81
N ILE A 123 11.89 -1.27 8.80
CA ILE A 123 11.84 0.00 9.54
C ILE A 123 11.91 -0.24 11.05
N ILE A 124 11.21 -1.27 11.55
CA ILE A 124 11.25 -1.67 12.97
C ILE A 124 12.64 -2.18 13.36
N ALA A 125 13.31 -2.92 12.48
CA ALA A 125 14.66 -3.43 12.71
C ALA A 125 15.73 -2.33 12.71
N THR A 126 15.42 -1.14 12.18
CA THR A 126 16.37 -0.03 12.13
C THR A 126 16.52 0.62 13.52
N PRO A 127 17.70 0.50 14.16
CA PRO A 127 17.91 1.04 15.50
C PRO A 127 17.97 2.58 15.49
N LEU A 128 17.57 3.20 16.60
CA LEU A 128 17.64 4.65 16.75
C LEU A 128 19.09 5.13 16.90
N HIS A 129 19.52 6.10 16.09
CA HIS A 129 20.85 6.69 16.22
C HIS A 129 20.96 7.49 17.53
N ALA A 130 22.15 7.53 18.16
CA ALA A 130 22.34 8.19 19.45
C ALA A 130 21.91 9.68 19.43
N ASN A 131 22.27 10.41 18.37
CA ASN A 131 21.88 11.83 18.21
C ASN A 131 20.39 12.02 17.93
N SER A 132 19.70 10.99 17.44
CA SER A 132 18.24 11.01 17.32
C SER A 132 17.56 10.89 18.69
N ARG A 133 18.28 10.56 19.77
CA ARG A 133 17.71 10.62 21.13
C ARG A 133 17.70 12.02 21.73
N LEU A 134 18.24 13.01 21.04
CA LEU A 134 18.28 14.38 21.54
C LEU A 134 17.02 15.13 21.14
N GLY A 135 16.36 15.75 22.12
CA GLY A 135 15.20 16.63 21.94
C GLY A 135 15.48 17.78 20.99
N SER A 136 16.74 18.25 20.93
CA SER A 136 17.22 19.24 19.97
C SER A 136 17.08 18.81 18.51
N SER A 137 16.95 17.51 18.23
CA SER A 137 16.74 16.98 16.89
C SER A 137 15.31 17.15 16.37
N TYR A 138 14.41 17.69 17.20
CA TYR A 138 12.99 17.82 16.90
C TYR A 138 12.51 19.26 17.02
N ALA A 139 11.41 19.54 16.33
CA ALA A 139 10.66 20.78 16.44
C ALA A 139 9.19 20.48 16.72
N ASP A 140 8.57 21.35 17.52
CA ASP A 140 7.13 21.47 17.62
C ASP A 140 6.70 22.67 16.75
N PRO A 141 6.11 22.44 15.56
CA PRO A 141 5.62 23.53 14.73
C PRO A 141 4.62 24.45 15.45
N ARG A 142 3.86 23.92 16.42
CA ARG A 142 2.89 24.71 17.21
C ARG A 142 3.59 25.60 18.24
N ARG A 143 4.83 25.27 18.61
CA ARG A 143 5.65 26.02 19.57
C ARG A 143 7.10 26.13 19.08
N PRO A 144 7.38 26.94 18.04
CA PRO A 144 8.68 26.94 17.35
C PRO A 144 9.89 27.30 18.22
N ARG A 145 9.67 28.08 19.28
CA ARG A 145 10.70 28.48 20.26
C ARG A 145 10.83 27.53 21.45
N GLY A 146 9.96 26.52 21.55
CA GLY A 146 9.97 25.55 22.63
C GLY A 146 11.05 24.48 22.45
N THR A 147 11.58 23.98 23.56
CA THR A 147 12.45 22.80 23.56
C THR A 147 11.60 21.54 23.55
N CYS A 148 11.88 20.60 22.64
CA CYS A 148 11.28 19.28 22.67
C CYS A 148 11.98 18.42 23.74
N PRO A 149 11.26 17.59 24.50
CA PRO A 149 11.88 16.60 25.38
C PRO A 149 12.57 15.51 24.55
N ASP A 150 13.57 14.87 25.14
CA ASP A 150 14.21 13.68 24.56
C ASP A 150 13.18 12.54 24.39
N PRO A 151 13.28 11.70 23.33
CA PRO A 151 12.50 10.48 23.24
C PRO A 151 12.74 9.57 24.46
N PRO A 152 11.68 8.99 25.05
CA PRO A 152 11.83 8.16 26.23
C PRO A 152 12.61 6.87 25.92
N PRO A 153 13.18 6.19 26.94
CA PRO A 153 14.04 5.01 26.75
C PRO A 153 13.39 3.86 25.98
N ASN A 154 12.05 3.74 26.05
CA ASN A 154 11.27 2.73 25.32
C ASN A 154 11.08 3.03 23.83
N VAL A 155 11.61 4.16 23.33
CA VAL A 155 11.73 4.44 21.89
C VAL A 155 13.12 3.96 21.47
N ASP A 156 13.17 2.76 20.90
CA ASP A 156 14.39 2.00 20.59
C ASP A 156 14.70 1.90 19.09
N ASN A 157 13.66 1.96 18.24
CA ASN A 157 13.78 1.92 16.79
C ASN A 157 13.07 3.09 16.09
N VAL A 158 13.29 3.20 14.77
CA VAL A 158 12.75 4.27 13.94
C VAL A 158 11.22 4.26 13.90
N HIS A 159 10.58 3.08 13.86
CA HIS A 159 9.12 2.98 13.90
C HIS A 159 8.53 3.51 15.22
N ALA A 160 9.13 3.14 16.36
CA ALA A 160 8.75 3.65 17.68
C ALA A 160 8.95 5.17 17.78
N LEU A 161 10.02 5.69 17.16
CA LEU A 161 10.27 7.13 17.10
C LEU A 161 9.15 7.84 16.33
N ILE A 162 8.80 7.36 15.14
CA ILE A 162 7.72 7.94 14.34
C ILE A 162 6.40 7.92 15.13
N GLY A 163 6.09 6.82 15.82
CA GLY A 163 4.93 6.73 16.71
C GLY A 163 4.94 7.78 17.82
N TRP A 164 6.09 8.05 18.43
CA TRP A 164 6.24 9.10 19.45
C TRP A 164 6.04 10.50 18.86
N LEU A 165 6.65 10.79 17.69
CA LEU A 165 6.50 12.07 16.98
C LEU A 165 5.04 12.35 16.62
N LYS A 166 4.33 11.34 16.08
CA LYS A 166 2.90 11.42 15.74
C LYS A 166 2.05 11.80 16.95
N ARG A 167 2.27 11.14 18.10
CA ARG A 167 1.52 11.42 19.34
C ARG A 167 1.79 12.81 19.89
N ARG A 168 3.03 13.28 19.80
CA ARG A 168 3.44 14.60 20.30
C ARG A 168 3.10 15.74 19.33
N GLY A 169 2.92 15.42 18.04
CA GLY A 169 2.82 16.44 17.00
C GLY A 169 4.16 17.12 16.73
N TYR A 170 5.25 16.35 16.76
CA TYR A 170 6.59 16.86 16.45
C TYR A 170 6.99 16.45 15.04
N VAL A 171 8.04 17.09 14.54
CA VAL A 171 8.73 16.76 13.29
C VAL A 171 10.23 16.78 13.52
N PRO A 172 11.00 15.97 12.80
CA PRO A 172 12.45 16.04 12.88
C PRO A 172 12.95 17.33 12.22
N ARG A 173 14.00 17.95 12.79
CA ARG A 173 14.66 19.12 12.21
C ARG A 173 15.55 18.72 11.04
N ARG A 174 15.51 19.47 9.94
CA ARG A 174 16.32 19.20 8.75
C ARG A 174 17.81 19.17 9.10
N GLY A 175 18.54 18.26 8.44
CA GLY A 175 19.98 18.06 8.65
C GLY A 175 20.35 17.19 9.85
N THR A 176 19.41 16.85 10.74
CA THR A 176 19.68 15.98 11.90
C THR A 176 19.68 14.50 11.52
N ASP A 177 20.29 13.65 12.36
CA ASP A 177 20.18 12.19 12.23
C ASP A 177 18.72 11.73 12.33
N ALA A 178 17.91 12.37 13.19
CA ALA A 178 16.50 12.07 13.32
C ALA A 178 15.74 12.32 12.00
N TYR A 179 16.07 13.41 11.29
CA TYR A 179 15.49 13.70 9.98
C TYR A 179 15.86 12.63 8.97
N ARG A 180 17.14 12.24 8.89
CA ARG A 180 17.58 11.18 7.98
C ARG A 180 16.87 9.85 8.25
N GLN A 181 16.73 9.46 9.52
CA GLN A 181 16.06 8.21 9.88
C GLN A 181 14.56 8.23 9.60
N VAL A 182 13.86 9.30 9.98
CA VAL A 182 12.41 9.42 9.73
C VAL A 182 12.13 9.50 8.24
N SER A 183 12.84 10.36 7.50
CA SER A 183 12.65 10.49 6.07
C SER A 183 13.06 9.22 5.32
N GLY A 184 14.09 8.49 5.77
CA GLY A 184 14.45 7.18 5.20
C GLY A 184 13.34 6.13 5.37
N ALA A 185 12.68 6.10 6.53
CA ALA A 185 11.52 5.23 6.73
C ALA A 185 10.33 5.64 5.84
N VAL A 186 10.07 6.95 5.70
CA VAL A 186 9.04 7.45 4.79
C VAL A 186 9.37 7.10 3.33
N ALA A 187 10.63 7.22 2.92
CA ALA A 187 11.11 6.85 1.59
C ALA A 187 10.97 5.34 1.32
N SER A 188 11.27 4.51 2.32
CA SER A 188 11.08 3.05 2.22
C SER A 188 9.61 2.70 1.94
N ILE A 189 8.68 3.38 2.61
CA ILE A 189 7.24 3.25 2.32
C ILE A 189 6.89 3.81 0.94
N ALA A 190 7.48 4.93 0.52
CA ALA A 190 7.26 5.50 -0.81
C ALA A 190 7.65 4.50 -1.92
N GLY A 191 8.79 3.82 -1.75
CA GLY A 191 9.35 2.86 -2.70
C GLY A 191 8.51 1.59 -2.92
N VAL A 192 7.62 1.22 -1.99
CA VAL A 192 6.69 0.07 -2.13
C VAL A 192 5.93 0.11 -3.45
N ALA A 193 5.43 1.28 -3.84
CA ALA A 193 4.61 1.38 -5.04
C ALA A 193 5.36 0.98 -6.31
N GLN A 194 6.68 1.20 -6.35
CA GLN A 194 7.50 0.88 -7.52
C GLN A 194 7.68 -0.64 -7.69
N SER A 195 7.96 -1.36 -6.60
CA SER A 195 8.06 -2.83 -6.65
C SER A 195 6.71 -3.48 -6.99
N GLU A 196 5.62 -2.95 -6.44
CA GLU A 196 4.27 -3.45 -6.71
C GLU A 196 3.81 -3.17 -8.13
N ILE A 197 4.18 -2.02 -8.72
CA ILE A 197 3.91 -1.74 -10.14
C ILE A 197 4.56 -2.79 -11.03
N GLN A 198 5.82 -3.15 -10.78
CA GLN A 198 6.52 -4.17 -11.57
C GLN A 198 5.83 -5.54 -11.45
N ALA A 199 5.44 -5.94 -10.23
CA ALA A 199 4.72 -7.19 -10.01
C ALA A 199 3.35 -7.21 -10.73
N LEU A 200 2.61 -6.10 -10.66
CA LEU A 200 1.33 -5.94 -11.36
C LEU A 200 1.48 -6.00 -12.89
N GLN A 201 2.50 -5.34 -13.45
CA GLN A 201 2.78 -5.36 -14.89
C GLN A 201 3.16 -6.76 -15.37
N GLU A 202 4.00 -7.46 -14.61
CA GLU A 202 4.39 -8.82 -14.94
C GLU A 202 3.20 -9.78 -14.88
N ALA A 203 2.36 -9.67 -13.85
CA ALA A 203 1.14 -10.48 -13.74
C ALA A 203 0.18 -10.24 -14.91
N LEU A 204 -0.01 -8.98 -15.31
CA LEU A 204 -0.81 -8.63 -16.50
C LEU A 204 -0.22 -9.26 -17.78
N ARG A 205 1.09 -9.17 -17.97
CA ARG A 205 1.79 -9.78 -19.12
C ARG A 205 1.63 -11.29 -19.15
N GLN A 206 1.71 -11.97 -18.00
CA GLN A 206 1.50 -13.40 -17.89
C GLN A 206 0.06 -13.81 -18.24
N MET A 207 -0.95 -13.01 -17.85
CA MET A 207 -2.35 -13.26 -18.21
C MET A 207 -2.56 -13.10 -19.72
N GLU A 208 -2.00 -12.04 -20.31
CA GLU A 208 -2.03 -11.82 -21.77
C GLU A 208 -1.36 -12.98 -22.53
N ALA A 209 -0.27 -13.53 -21.98
CA ALA A 209 0.42 -14.70 -22.53
C ALA A 209 -0.24 -16.05 -22.19
N GLY A 210 -1.31 -16.07 -21.38
CA GLY A 210 -1.98 -17.30 -20.95
C GLY A 210 -1.16 -18.19 -20.02
N THR A 211 -0.13 -17.64 -19.35
CA THR A 211 0.81 -18.37 -18.48
C THR A 211 0.65 -18.04 -17.00
N TYR A 212 -0.26 -17.14 -16.65
CA TYR A 212 -0.51 -16.75 -15.27
C TYR A 212 -1.14 -17.91 -14.49
N ASP A 213 -0.60 -18.23 -13.30
CA ASP A 213 -1.21 -19.21 -12.43
C ASP A 213 -2.43 -18.62 -11.71
N THR A 214 -3.59 -18.83 -12.33
CA THR A 214 -4.91 -18.34 -11.92
C THR A 214 -5.28 -18.69 -10.47
N TRP A 215 -4.81 -19.84 -9.98
CA TRP A 215 -5.27 -20.40 -8.71
C TRP A 215 -4.27 -20.20 -7.57
N GLN A 216 -3.13 -19.55 -7.83
CA GLN A 216 -2.22 -19.15 -6.78
C GLN A 216 -2.72 -17.94 -5.98
N PRO A 217 -2.37 -17.85 -4.68
CA PRO A 217 -2.67 -16.69 -3.87
C PRO A 217 -2.03 -15.43 -4.47
N VAL A 218 -2.82 -14.38 -4.63
CA VAL A 218 -2.33 -13.07 -5.09
C VAL A 218 -1.59 -12.38 -3.94
N ALA A 219 -0.27 -12.25 -4.06
CA ALA A 219 0.60 -11.56 -3.11
C ALA A 219 0.94 -10.13 -3.57
N ILE A 220 -0.08 -9.30 -3.78
CA ILE A 220 0.09 -7.88 -4.19
C ILE A 220 -0.39 -7.00 -3.04
N ALA A 221 0.44 -6.04 -2.64
CA ALA A 221 0.14 -5.16 -1.53
C ALA A 221 -0.98 -4.17 -1.86
N ALA A 222 -1.67 -3.70 -0.82
CA ALA A 222 -2.61 -2.58 -0.89
C ALA A 222 -3.76 -2.75 -1.91
N LEU A 223 -4.14 -3.98 -2.29
CA LEU A 223 -5.30 -4.20 -3.16
C LEU A 223 -6.58 -3.62 -2.54
N PRO A 224 -7.53 -3.11 -3.35
CA PRO A 224 -8.81 -2.61 -2.85
C PRO A 224 -9.53 -3.62 -1.95
N ASP A 225 -9.84 -3.21 -0.72
CA ASP A 225 -10.55 -4.02 0.25
C ASP A 225 -12.07 -4.01 -0.03
N SER A 226 -12.51 -4.79 -1.00
CA SER A 226 -13.94 -5.01 -1.29
C SER A 226 -14.29 -6.49 -1.26
N VAL A 227 -15.56 -6.79 -0.94
CA VAL A 227 -16.06 -8.18 -0.92
C VAL A 227 -15.87 -8.84 -2.28
N ASP A 228 -16.14 -8.13 -3.37
CA ASP A 228 -15.98 -8.67 -4.72
C ASP A 228 -14.51 -8.94 -5.09
N VAL A 229 -13.59 -8.05 -4.69
CA VAL A 229 -12.15 -8.29 -4.87
C VAL A 229 -11.68 -9.50 -4.08
N LYS A 230 -12.12 -9.63 -2.82
CA LYS A 230 -11.82 -10.81 -1.99
C LYS A 230 -12.35 -12.10 -2.60
N LYS A 231 -13.57 -12.06 -3.15
CA LYS A 231 -14.18 -13.20 -3.86
C LYS A 231 -13.34 -13.59 -5.07
N ILE A 232 -12.94 -12.64 -5.91
CA ILE A 232 -12.11 -12.94 -7.09
C ILE A 232 -10.76 -13.51 -6.69
N ILE A 233 -10.12 -12.98 -5.65
CA ILE A 233 -8.83 -13.48 -5.19
C ILE A 233 -8.97 -14.91 -4.63
N LYS A 234 -10.01 -15.17 -3.81
CA LYS A 234 -10.16 -16.43 -3.05
C LYS A 234 -11.01 -17.52 -3.70
N LEU A 235 -11.85 -17.22 -4.68
CA LEU A 235 -12.66 -18.23 -5.35
C LEU A 235 -11.73 -19.09 -6.22
N GLY A 236 -11.90 -20.41 -6.08
CA GLY A 236 -11.13 -21.43 -6.80
C GLY A 236 -9.74 -21.75 -6.23
N THR A 237 -9.22 -20.97 -5.27
CA THR A 237 -8.07 -21.40 -4.46
C THR A 237 -8.56 -22.44 -3.44
N LYS A 238 -8.18 -23.71 -3.62
CA LYS A 238 -8.35 -24.79 -2.63
C LYS A 238 -7.02 -25.13 -2.00
#